data_AF-Q5FT56-F1
#
_entry.id   AF-Q5FT56-F1
#
_cell.length_a   1.000
_cell.length_b   1.000
_cell.length_c   1.000
_cell.angle_alpha   90.00
_cell.angle_beta   90.00
_cell.angle_gamma   90.00
#
_symmetry.space_group_name_H-M   'P 1'
#
loop_
_entity.id
_entity.type
_entity.pdbx_description
1 polymer ?
#
loop_
_entity_poly.entity_id
_entity_poly.type
_entity_poly.pdbx_seq_one_letter_code
_entity_poly.pdbx_strand_id
1 'polypeptide(L)'
;MSFNMRQAMFLPQRSYVPSGTLRQALSYPATPDRYETLSCQRVLEAVNLAGYSHRLDEIADWGDVLSPGEQQRLAVARALLFRPAILFLDEATSALDEGNERRLYEALLSALPGTTFISVAHRDALCRFHDHEIVLGDGNAVFSVLEK
;
A
#
# COMPACT_ATOMS: atom_id res chain seq x y z
N MET A 1 -17.14 -22.80 0.15
CA MET A 1 -16.70 -21.42 0.38
C MET A 1 -16.31 -20.82 -0.95
N SER A 2 -17.10 -19.89 -1.50
CA SER A 2 -16.73 -19.18 -2.73
C SER A 2 -15.72 -18.10 -2.37
N PHE A 3 -14.49 -18.20 -2.88
CA PHE A 3 -13.46 -17.18 -2.74
C PHE A 3 -13.90 -15.93 -3.54
N ASN A 4 -14.38 -14.90 -2.85
CA ASN A 4 -14.83 -13.68 -3.51
C ASN A 4 -13.65 -12.74 -3.79
N MET A 5 -12.98 -12.96 -4.93
CA MET A 5 -11.88 -12.13 -5.43
C MET A 5 -12.27 -10.65 -5.65
N ARG A 6 -13.56 -10.28 -5.55
CA ARG A 6 -14.05 -8.92 -5.80
C ARG A 6 -13.59 -7.87 -4.76
N GLN A 7 -12.81 -8.24 -3.75
CA GLN A 7 -12.26 -7.32 -2.74
C GLN A 7 -10.75 -7.48 -2.50
N ALA A 8 -10.01 -8.13 -3.40
CA ALA A 8 -8.55 -8.16 -3.34
C ALA A 8 -7.94 -6.92 -4.00
N MET A 9 -6.82 -6.43 -3.47
CA MET A 9 -6.00 -5.39 -4.07
C MET A 9 -4.55 -5.86 -4.17
N PHE A 10 -3.88 -5.50 -5.26
CA PHE A 10 -2.49 -5.84 -5.52
C PHE A 10 -1.67 -4.55 -5.64
N LEU A 11 -0.61 -4.44 -4.85
CA LEU A 11 0.38 -3.36 -4.91
C LEU A 11 1.70 -3.93 -5.45
N PRO A 12 2.03 -3.67 -6.73
CA PRO A 12 3.29 -4.11 -7.33
C PRO A 12 4.47 -3.25 -6.84
N GLN A 13 5.69 -3.77 -7.00
CA GLN A 13 6.95 -3.07 -6.70
C GLN A 13 7.02 -1.69 -7.38
N ARG A 14 6.54 -1.61 -8.63
CA ARG A 14 6.34 -0.37 -9.40
C ARG A 14 4.86 -0.12 -9.61
N SER A 15 4.31 0.80 -8.82
CA SER A 15 2.90 1.15 -8.88
C SER A 15 2.57 2.02 -10.07
N TYR A 16 1.44 1.73 -10.72
CA TYR A 16 0.88 2.60 -11.76
C TYR A 16 0.31 3.88 -11.14
N VAL A 17 0.79 5.02 -11.65
CA VAL A 17 0.31 6.35 -11.32
C VAL A 17 -0.37 6.92 -12.58
N PRO A 18 -1.70 7.04 -12.62
CA PRO A 18 -2.38 7.60 -13.78
C PRO A 18 -2.11 9.09 -13.92
N SER A 19 -2.09 9.58 -15.15
CA SER A 19 -2.03 11.00 -15.47
C SER A 19 -3.30 11.72 -15.00
N GLY A 20 -3.18 12.99 -14.61
CA GLY A 20 -4.30 13.81 -14.17
C GLY A 20 -4.08 14.42 -12.79
N THR A 21 -5.14 14.49 -12.00
CA THR A 21 -5.09 15.02 -10.63
C THR A 21 -4.48 14.03 -9.65
N LEU A 22 -3.88 14.52 -8.56
CA LEU A 22 -3.39 13.65 -7.49
C LEU A 22 -4.54 12.83 -6.90
N ARG A 23 -5.75 13.40 -6.81
CA ARG A 23 -6.96 12.70 -6.38
C ARG A 23 -7.29 11.51 -7.27
N GLN A 24 -7.13 11.64 -8.59
CA GLN A 24 -7.29 10.52 -9.53
C GLN A 24 -6.25 9.44 -9.27
N ALA A 25 -4.98 9.82 -9.10
CA ALA A 25 -3.92 8.88 -8.76
C ALA A 25 -4.19 8.15 -7.43
N LEU A 26 -4.66 8.88 -6.42
CA LEU A 26 -4.98 8.32 -5.11
C LEU A 26 -6.23 7.41 -5.13
N SER A 27 -7.24 7.74 -5.94
CA SER A 27 -8.53 7.03 -5.95
C SER A 27 -8.57 5.83 -6.88
N TYR A 28 -7.62 5.73 -7.83
CA TYR A 28 -7.54 4.62 -8.78
C TYR A 28 -7.62 3.24 -8.09
N PRO A 29 -8.36 2.26 -8.64
CA PRO A 29 -9.10 2.28 -9.90
C PRO A 29 -10.52 2.88 -9.80
N ALA A 30 -10.90 3.42 -8.64
CA ALA A 30 -12.18 4.10 -8.48
C ALA A 30 -12.16 5.51 -9.06
N THR A 31 -13.34 6.09 -9.22
CA THR A 31 -13.48 7.47 -9.68
C THR A 31 -13.03 8.43 -8.57
N PRO A 32 -12.44 9.59 -8.93
CA PRO A 32 -11.91 10.56 -7.95
C PRO A 32 -12.98 11.16 -7.02
N ASP A 33 -14.25 11.15 -7.41
CA ASP A 33 -15.39 11.60 -6.61
C ASP A 33 -15.86 10.57 -5.56
N ARG A 34 -15.34 9.33 -5.58
CA ARG A 34 -15.72 8.28 -4.63
C ARG A 34 -15.39 8.64 -3.18
N TYR A 35 -14.32 9.41 -2.95
CA TYR A 35 -13.81 9.71 -1.62
C TYR A 35 -13.83 11.20 -1.33
N GLU A 36 -14.30 11.56 -0.13
CA GLU A 36 -14.27 12.93 0.36
C GLU A 36 -12.84 13.44 0.48
N THR A 37 -12.64 14.74 0.21
CA THR A 37 -11.34 15.42 0.35
C THR A 37 -10.68 15.16 1.70
N LEU A 38 -11.43 15.22 2.80
CA LEU A 38 -10.89 14.97 4.14
C LEU A 38 -10.34 13.54 4.28
N SER A 39 -10.99 12.56 3.66
CA SER A 39 -10.51 11.18 3.67
C SER A 39 -9.20 11.04 2.88
N CYS A 40 -9.11 11.68 1.71
CA CYS A 40 -7.88 11.74 0.93
C CYS A 40 -6.72 12.38 1.72
N GLN A 41 -6.96 13.51 2.38
CA GLN A 41 -5.94 14.21 3.17
C GLN A 41 -5.46 13.36 4.35
N ARG A 42 -6.38 12.69 5.06
CA ARG A 42 -6.04 11.82 6.19
C ARG A 42 -5.17 10.63 5.79
N VAL A 43 -5.44 10.00 4.66
CA VAL A 43 -4.58 8.88 4.21
C VAL A 43 -3.21 9.37 3.75
N LEU A 44 -3.13 10.54 3.10
CA LEU A 44 -1.85 11.14 2.71
C LEU A 44 -1.01 11.47 3.95
N GLU A 45 -1.62 12.00 5.00
CA GLU A 45 -0.93 12.24 6.28
C GLU A 45 -0.42 10.95 6.94
N ALA A 46 -1.24 9.90 6.94
CA ALA A 46 -0.86 8.59 7.50
C ALA A 46 0.41 8.04 6.82
N VAL A 47 0.53 8.23 5.51
CA VAL A 47 1.67 7.76 4.70
C VAL A 47 2.78 8.81 4.50
N ASN A 48 2.85 9.85 5.34
CA ASN A 48 3.90 10.87 5.24
C ASN A 48 3.95 11.60 3.87
N LEU A 49 2.78 11.89 3.31
CA LEU A 49 2.57 12.68 2.09
C LEU A 49 1.70 13.92 2.37
N ALA A 50 1.63 14.37 3.63
CA ALA A 50 0.81 15.52 4.04
C ALA A 50 1.11 16.79 3.21
N GLY A 51 2.37 16.96 2.77
CA GLY A 51 2.80 18.06 1.90
C GLY A 51 2.07 18.12 0.55
N TYR A 52 1.44 17.03 0.10
CA TYR A 52 0.66 17.00 -1.15
C TYR A 52 -0.85 17.21 -0.94
N SER A 53 -1.32 17.32 0.31
CA SER A 53 -2.75 17.41 0.66
C SER A 53 -3.47 18.61 0.04
N HIS A 54 -2.75 19.70 -0.21
CA HIS A 54 -3.29 20.91 -0.83
C HIS A 54 -3.25 20.87 -2.37
N ARG A 55 -2.59 19.86 -2.95
CA ARG A 55 -2.42 19.67 -4.39
C ARG A 55 -3.31 18.56 -4.95
N LEU A 56 -4.33 18.12 -4.19
CA LEU A 56 -5.20 17.00 -4.56
C LEU A 56 -5.81 17.16 -5.95
N ASP A 57 -6.24 18.36 -6.29
CA ASP A 57 -6.94 18.66 -7.54
C ASP A 57 -6.02 19.29 -8.61
N GLU A 58 -4.70 19.34 -8.35
CA GLU A 58 -3.70 19.82 -9.32
C GLU A 58 -3.42 18.74 -10.37
N ILE A 59 -3.41 19.13 -11.64
CA ILE A 59 -3.06 18.26 -12.77
C ILE A 59 -1.56 18.32 -13.00
N ALA A 60 -0.90 17.16 -12.93
CA ALA A 60 0.53 17.03 -13.20
C ALA A 60 0.87 15.61 -13.68
N ASP A 61 2.11 15.41 -14.13
CA ASP A 61 2.66 14.06 -14.27
C ASP A 61 3.16 13.56 -12.91
N TRP A 62 2.23 13.03 -12.11
CA TRP A 62 2.53 12.57 -10.75
C TRP A 62 3.54 11.41 -10.73
N GLY A 63 3.70 10.68 -11.83
CA GLY A 63 4.75 9.65 -11.96
C GLY A 63 6.15 10.24 -12.00
N ASP A 64 6.30 11.44 -12.55
CA ASP A 64 7.58 12.17 -12.59
C ASP A 64 7.78 13.10 -11.39
N VAL A 65 6.69 13.63 -10.82
CA VAL A 65 6.73 14.53 -9.66
C VAL A 65 7.08 13.79 -8.37
N LEU A 66 6.57 12.57 -8.20
CA LEU A 66 6.78 11.78 -6.99
C LEU A 66 8.04 10.92 -7.13
N SER A 67 8.90 10.95 -6.12
CA SER A 67 10.00 9.99 -6.01
C SER A 67 9.48 8.54 -5.92
N PRO A 68 10.29 7.52 -6.23
CA PRO A 68 9.87 6.12 -6.15
C PRO A 68 9.30 5.73 -4.78
N GLY A 69 9.90 6.23 -3.69
CA GLY A 69 9.38 6.01 -2.34
C GLY A 69 8.03 6.71 -2.09
N GLU A 70 7.82 7.91 -2.64
CA GLU A 70 6.52 8.60 -2.56
C GLU A 70 5.43 7.89 -3.37
N GLN A 71 5.77 7.32 -4.51
CA GLN A 71 4.85 6.51 -5.31
C GLN A 71 4.41 5.24 -4.55
N GLN A 72 5.32 4.57 -3.85
CA GLN A 72 5.00 3.45 -2.97
C GLN A 72 4.11 3.88 -1.80
N ARG A 73 4.39 5.03 -1.17
CA ARG A 73 3.53 5.60 -0.12
C ARG A 73 2.15 5.96 -0.64
N LEU A 74 2.04 6.51 -1.86
CA LEU A 74 0.76 6.79 -2.52
C LEU A 74 -0.04 5.50 -2.78
N ALA A 75 0.64 4.42 -3.19
CA ALA A 75 0.02 3.12 -3.40
C ALA A 75 -0.54 2.52 -2.08
N VAL A 76 0.17 2.72 -0.95
CA VAL A 76 -0.35 2.35 0.37
C VAL A 76 -1.52 3.24 0.80
N ALA A 77 -1.48 4.55 0.54
CA ALA A 77 -2.61 5.45 0.81
C ALA A 77 -3.87 5.04 0.04
N ARG A 78 -3.71 4.58 -1.21
CA ARG A 78 -4.77 4.01 -2.03
C ARG A 78 -5.39 2.76 -1.37
N ALA A 79 -4.57 1.87 -0.81
CA ALA A 79 -5.05 0.71 -0.07
C ALA A 79 -5.83 1.10 1.21
N LEU A 80 -5.36 2.12 1.94
CA LEU A 80 -6.05 2.66 3.12
C LEU A 80 -7.44 3.22 2.78
N LEU A 81 -7.60 3.88 1.62
CA LEU A 81 -8.91 4.35 1.15
C LEU A 81 -9.82 3.21 0.71
N PHE A 82 -9.27 2.27 -0.06
CA PHE A 82 -10.06 1.20 -0.67
C PHE A 82 -10.53 0.15 0.34
N ARG A 83 -9.75 -0.09 1.41
CA ARG A 83 -10.03 -1.10 2.46
C ARG A 83 -10.33 -2.49 1.89
N PRO A 84 -9.38 -3.13 1.20
CA PRO A 84 -9.59 -4.45 0.60
C PRO A 84 -9.72 -5.54 1.68
N ALA A 85 -10.39 -6.64 1.37
CA ALA A 85 -10.41 -7.82 2.24
C ALA A 85 -9.05 -8.55 2.23
N ILE A 86 -8.33 -8.49 1.11
CA ILE A 86 -7.00 -9.08 0.93
C ILE A 86 -6.10 -8.05 0.25
N LEU A 87 -4.93 -7.77 0.83
CA LEU A 87 -3.92 -6.88 0.27
C LEU A 87 -2.65 -7.66 -0.05
N PHE A 88 -2.31 -7.75 -1.32
CA PHE A 88 -1.02 -8.27 -1.79
C PHE A 88 -0.02 -7.13 -1.94
N LEU A 89 1.17 -7.29 -1.37
CA LEU A 89 2.27 -6.33 -1.41
C LEU A 89 3.49 -7.00 -2.02
N ASP A 90 3.79 -6.74 -3.28
CA ASP A 90 4.96 -7.30 -3.96
C ASP A 90 6.11 -6.31 -3.88
N GLU A 91 6.98 -6.45 -2.88
CA GLU A 91 8.08 -5.51 -2.61
C GLU A 91 7.65 -4.03 -2.57
N ALA A 92 6.41 -3.79 -2.14
CA ALA A 92 5.75 -2.48 -2.22
C ALA A 92 6.36 -1.41 -1.30
N THR A 93 7.36 -1.76 -0.49
CA THR A 93 8.11 -0.87 0.42
C THR A 93 9.62 -0.85 0.14
N SER A 94 10.07 -1.51 -0.92
CA SER A 94 11.50 -1.68 -1.26
C SER A 94 12.26 -0.37 -1.48
N ALA A 95 11.58 0.72 -1.85
CA ALA A 95 12.19 2.03 -2.06
C ALA A 95 12.16 2.93 -0.81
N LEU A 96 11.79 2.37 0.35
CA LEU A 96 11.67 3.10 1.61
C LEU A 96 12.83 2.80 2.57
N ASP A 97 13.17 3.78 3.40
CA ASP A 97 13.95 3.53 4.60
C ASP A 97 13.13 2.75 5.65
N GLU A 98 13.83 2.15 6.61
CA GLU A 98 13.21 1.32 7.66
C GLU A 98 12.16 2.07 8.50
N GLY A 99 12.34 3.38 8.70
CA GLY A 99 11.43 4.20 9.49
C GLY A 99 10.08 4.40 8.79
N ASN A 100 10.13 4.74 7.50
CA ASN A 100 8.94 4.87 6.66
C ASN A 100 8.25 3.51 6.44
N GLU A 101 9.01 2.45 6.19
CA GLU A 101 8.46 1.10 6.04
C GLU A 101 7.66 0.68 7.28
N ARG A 102 8.27 0.79 8.47
CA ARG A 102 7.59 0.50 9.74
C ARG A 102 6.31 1.33 9.91
N ARG A 103 6.38 2.64 9.66
CA ARG A 103 5.22 3.53 9.76
C ARG A 103 4.07 3.09 8.85
N LEU A 104 4.37 2.69 7.61
CA LEU A 104 3.34 2.24 6.67
C LEU A 104 2.66 0.96 7.13
N TYR A 105 3.43 -0.04 7.59
CA TYR A 105 2.84 -1.27 8.12
C TYR A 105 2.02 -1.02 9.38
N GLU A 106 2.50 -0.17 10.31
CA GLU A 106 1.72 0.24 11.49
C GLU A 106 0.40 0.93 11.09
N ALA A 107 0.43 1.81 10.08
CA ALA A 107 -0.76 2.47 9.57
C ALA A 107 -1.74 1.49 8.91
N LEU A 108 -1.24 0.55 8.12
CA LEU A 108 -2.04 -0.51 7.49
C LEU A 108 -2.72 -1.40 8.53
N LEU A 109 -1.95 -1.95 9.47
CA LEU A 109 -2.48 -2.85 10.50
C LEU A 109 -3.51 -2.16 11.39
N SER A 110 -3.29 -0.89 11.74
CA SER A 110 -4.21 -0.10 12.55
C SER A 110 -5.50 0.25 11.79
N ALA A 111 -5.40 0.64 10.52
CA ALA A 111 -6.55 1.09 9.73
C ALA A 111 -7.37 -0.04 9.12
N LEU A 112 -6.80 -1.23 8.98
CA LEU A 112 -7.35 -2.38 8.25
C LEU A 112 -7.34 -3.68 9.09
N PRO A 113 -7.95 -3.72 10.29
CA PRO A 113 -7.87 -4.87 11.20
C PRO A 113 -8.54 -6.16 10.66
N GLY A 114 -9.36 -6.06 9.60
CA GLY A 114 -10.02 -7.20 8.95
C GLY A 114 -9.39 -7.62 7.62
N THR A 115 -8.28 -7.00 7.22
CA THR A 115 -7.62 -7.28 5.93
C THR A 115 -6.55 -8.34 6.12
N THR A 116 -6.54 -9.35 5.26
CA THR A 116 -5.42 -10.29 5.18
C THR A 116 -4.29 -9.67 4.35
N PHE A 117 -3.10 -9.60 4.92
CA PHE A 117 -1.90 -9.11 4.24
C PHE A 117 -1.07 -10.29 3.71
N ILE A 118 -0.66 -10.21 2.45
CA ILE A 118 0.28 -11.15 1.84
C ILE A 118 1.39 -10.32 1.22
N SER A 119 2.55 -10.27 1.86
CA SER A 119 3.69 -9.50 1.36
C SER A 119 4.83 -10.39 0.87
N VAL A 120 5.45 -9.98 -0.23
CA VAL A 120 6.76 -10.45 -0.68
C VAL A 120 7.80 -9.45 -0.22
N ALA A 121 8.83 -9.92 0.47
CA ALA A 121 9.87 -9.09 1.05
C ALA A 121 11.23 -9.78 0.97
N HIS A 122 12.29 -8.97 0.87
CA HIS A 122 13.69 -9.43 0.98
C HIS A 122 14.31 -9.15 2.36
N ARG A 123 13.55 -8.56 3.29
CA ARG A 123 14.04 -8.14 4.61
C ARG A 123 13.24 -8.82 5.71
N ASP A 124 13.94 -9.55 6.58
CA ASP A 124 13.36 -10.22 7.75
C ASP A 124 12.69 -9.26 8.73
N ALA A 125 13.02 -7.96 8.66
CA ALA A 125 12.42 -6.93 9.49
C ALA A 125 10.88 -6.88 9.35
N LEU A 126 10.33 -7.30 8.20
CA LEU A 126 8.88 -7.33 7.96
C LEU A 126 8.16 -8.51 8.63
N CYS A 127 8.88 -9.55 9.06
CA CYS A 127 8.29 -10.71 9.74
C CYS A 127 7.57 -10.29 11.03
N ARG A 128 8.02 -9.22 11.71
CA ARG A 128 7.35 -8.68 12.91
C ARG A 128 5.90 -8.22 12.68
N PHE A 129 5.51 -7.96 11.43
CA PHE A 129 4.17 -7.51 11.06
C PHE A 129 3.27 -8.65 10.56
N HIS A 130 3.78 -9.88 10.53
CA HIS A 130 3.10 -11.04 9.97
C HIS A 130 2.97 -12.16 11.01
N ASP A 131 1.99 -13.04 10.81
CA ASP A 131 1.75 -14.21 11.67
C ASP A 131 2.39 -15.48 11.10
N HIS A 132 2.63 -15.51 9.78
CA HIS A 132 3.09 -16.68 9.05
C HIS A 132 4.14 -16.29 8.01
N GLU A 133 5.03 -17.23 7.69
CA GLU A 133 6.06 -17.09 6.66
C GLU A 133 6.02 -18.29 5.71
N ILE A 134 6.27 -18.02 4.43
CA ILE A 134 6.55 -19.03 3.42
C ILE A 134 7.91 -18.71 2.79
N VAL A 135 8.87 -19.62 2.95
CA VAL A 135 10.18 -19.54 2.30
C VAL A 135 10.18 -20.44 1.07
N LEU A 136 10.48 -19.87 -0.08
CA LEU A 136 10.57 -20.58 -1.36
C LEU A 136 12.04 -20.77 -1.75
N GLY A 137 12.47 -22.00 -2.05
CA GLY A 137 13.85 -22.31 -2.42
C GLY A 137 14.02 -23.74 -2.94
N ASP A 138 14.91 -23.93 -3.92
CA ASP A 138 15.23 -25.24 -4.50
C ASP A 138 14.01 -26.07 -4.96
N GLY A 139 12.98 -25.40 -5.51
CA GLY A 139 11.73 -26.02 -5.93
C GLY A 139 10.81 -26.46 -4.79
N ASN A 140 11.12 -26.08 -3.54
CA ASN A 140 10.35 -26.40 -2.34
C ASN A 140 9.78 -25.13 -1.70
N ALA A 141 8.76 -25.32 -0.86
CA ALA A 141 8.17 -24.28 -0.02
C ALA A 141 8.14 -24.75 1.44
N VAL A 142 8.69 -23.95 2.35
CA VAL A 142 8.67 -24.20 3.80
C VAL A 142 7.71 -23.20 4.43
N PHE A 143 6.69 -23.70 5.14
CA PHE A 143 5.72 -22.88 5.87
C PHE A 143 6.03 -22.89 7.36
N SER A 144 6.04 -21.71 7.97
CA SER A 144 6.32 -21.50 9.39
C SER A 144 5.33 -20.53 10.02
N VAL A 145 5.03 -20.73 11.31
CA VAL A 145 4.34 -19.74 12.14
C VAL A 145 5.40 -18.86 12.79
N LEU A 146 5.24 -17.54 12.73
CA LEU A 146 6.18 -16.59 13.32
C LEU A 146 5.85 -16.39 14.81
N GLU A 147 6.87 -16.53 15.67
CA GLU A 147 6.76 -16.14 17.07
C GLU A 147 6.86 -14.60 17.17
N LYS A 148 5.90 -13.98 17.87
CA LYS A 148 5.86 -12.53 18.06
C LYS A 148 6.58 -12.09 19.33
#